data_AF-A0A953VVY5-F1
#
_entry.id   AF-A0A953VVY5-F1
#
_cell.length_a   1.000
_cell.length_b   1.000
_cell.length_c   1.000
_cell.angle_alpha   90.00
_cell.angle_beta   90.00
_cell.angle_gamma   90.00
#
_symmetry.space_group_name_H-M   'P 1'
#
loop_
_entity.id
_entity.type
_entity.pdbx_description
1 polymer ?
#
loop_
_entity_poly.entity_id
_entity_poly.type
_entity_poly.pdbx_seq_one_letter_code
_entity_poly.pdbx_strand_id
1 'polypeptide(L)'
;MHPPISPADLATLIDEAAVAARRLHRRLVLPAADLDDLRQDLLVDLICRLPGFDARRGGIGAFANIVLRNQSSRISIRHHRQRRAQGGTMLSLDVPVAGGTEPLGCLLAEADGLSTWHGQDVCVIEDAELRHDLARALGDLPEDAQSLCAALGSCAIAEIVGRGGTSRSALYRHIARLRLDLAMRGFGARWDGSKAA
;
A
#
# COMPACT_ATOMS: atom_id res chain seq x y z
N MET A 1 -33.58 35.92 4.61
CA MET A 1 -32.46 36.56 3.90
C MET A 1 -31.40 36.88 4.92
N HIS A 2 -30.24 36.23 4.87
CA HIS A 2 -29.10 36.63 5.71
C HIS A 2 -28.68 38.04 5.30
N PRO A 3 -28.23 38.90 6.24
CA PRO A 3 -27.59 40.13 5.85
C PRO A 3 -26.41 39.82 4.92
N PRO A 4 -26.14 40.66 3.90
CA PRO A 4 -25.00 40.46 3.03
C PRO A 4 -23.73 40.43 3.88
N ILE A 5 -22.93 39.38 3.70
CA ILE A 5 -21.63 39.22 4.37
C ILE A 5 -20.79 40.44 4.01
N SER A 6 -20.36 41.19 5.02
CA SER A 6 -19.52 42.37 4.80
C SER A 6 -18.09 41.97 4.44
N PRO A 7 -17.30 42.85 3.83
CA PRO A 7 -15.87 42.61 3.63
C PRO A 7 -15.11 42.31 4.94
N ALA A 8 -15.53 42.92 6.06
CA ALA A 8 -14.96 42.67 7.38
C ALA A 8 -15.28 41.26 7.90
N ASP A 9 -16.51 40.79 7.64
CA ASP A 9 -16.90 39.41 7.95
C ASP A 9 -16.07 38.42 7.15
N LEU A 10 -15.86 38.68 5.85
CA LEU A 10 -15.04 37.82 5.01
C LEU A 10 -13.58 37.74 5.50
N ALA A 11 -12.98 38.89 5.87
CA ALA A 11 -11.65 38.92 6.47
C ALA A 11 -11.59 38.07 7.74
N THR A 12 -12.60 38.19 8.61
CA THR A 12 -12.72 37.38 9.84
C THR A 12 -12.77 35.88 9.52
N LEU A 13 -13.55 35.45 8.53
CA LEU A 13 -13.65 34.04 8.14
C LEU A 13 -12.31 33.50 7.61
N ILE A 14 -11.59 34.29 6.81
CA ILE A 14 -10.29 33.93 6.25
C ILE A 14 -9.25 33.77 7.37
N ASP A 15 -9.21 34.72 8.31
CA ASP A 15 -8.27 34.69 9.43
C ASP A 15 -8.53 33.51 10.36
N GLU A 16 -9.79 33.24 10.69
CA GLU A 16 -10.19 32.08 11.51
C GLU A 16 -9.80 30.76 10.84
N ALA A 17 -10.03 30.63 9.53
CA ALA A 17 -9.62 29.45 8.78
C ALA A 17 -8.09 29.29 8.74
N ALA A 18 -7.33 30.37 8.56
CA ALA A 18 -5.88 30.34 8.58
C ALA A 18 -5.32 29.94 9.96
N VAL A 19 -5.93 30.42 11.05
CA VAL A 19 -5.57 30.02 12.42
C VAL A 19 -5.90 28.54 12.65
N ALA A 20 -7.07 28.08 12.24
CA ALA A 20 -7.47 26.67 12.36
C ALA A 20 -6.55 25.75 11.55
N ALA A 21 -6.23 26.12 10.30
CA ALA A 21 -5.31 25.38 9.43
C ALA A 21 -3.92 25.24 10.07
N ARG A 22 -3.33 26.34 10.57
CA ARG A 22 -2.02 26.30 11.26
C ARG A 22 -2.03 25.42 12.50
N ARG A 23 -3.13 25.44 13.28
CA ARG A 23 -3.26 24.57 14.46
C ARG A 23 -3.36 23.09 14.07
N LEU A 24 -4.13 22.79 13.03
CA LEU A 24 -4.32 21.43 12.53
C LEU A 24 -3.04 20.88 11.89
N HIS A 25 -2.38 21.69 11.07
CA HIS A 25 -1.08 21.42 10.44
C HIS A 25 -0.03 20.99 11.46
N ARG A 26 0.17 21.77 12.52
CA ARG A 26 1.10 21.43 13.62
C ARG A 26 0.68 20.17 14.36
N ARG A 27 -0.63 20.00 14.63
CA ARG A 27 -1.15 18.83 15.35
C ARG A 27 -0.92 17.52 14.58
N LEU A 28 -1.02 17.57 13.25
CA LEU A 28 -0.85 16.41 12.39
C LEU A 28 0.59 16.22 11.88
N VAL A 29 1.50 17.16 12.17
CA VAL A 29 2.90 17.15 11.73
C VAL A 29 3.01 16.98 10.21
N LEU A 30 2.25 17.81 9.49
CA LEU A 30 2.18 17.74 8.04
C LEU A 30 3.32 18.54 7.37
N PRO A 31 3.70 18.19 6.13
CA PRO A 31 4.56 19.02 5.30
C PRO A 31 4.05 20.46 5.16
N ALA A 32 4.96 21.41 4.90
CA ALA A 32 4.58 22.81 4.75
C ALA A 32 3.61 23.05 3.57
N ALA A 33 3.72 22.24 2.51
CA ALA A 33 2.85 22.30 1.33
C ALA A 33 1.36 22.08 1.67
N ASP A 34 1.06 21.22 2.65
CA ASP A 34 -0.31 20.88 3.02
C ASP A 34 -1.04 22.01 3.76
N LEU A 35 -0.34 23.07 4.18
CA LEU A 35 -0.98 24.15 4.94
C LEU A 35 -2.02 24.91 4.10
N ASP A 36 -1.72 25.15 2.83
CA ASP A 36 -2.65 25.83 1.92
C ASP A 36 -3.87 24.97 1.60
N ASP A 37 -3.66 23.67 1.39
CA ASP A 37 -4.74 22.70 1.18
C ASP A 37 -5.66 22.63 2.40
N LEU A 38 -5.11 22.58 3.61
CA LEU A 38 -5.90 22.60 4.84
C LEU A 38 -6.72 23.87 4.98
N ARG A 39 -6.14 25.04 4.64
CA ARG A 39 -6.86 26.32 4.68
C ARG A 39 -8.01 26.31 3.68
N GLN A 40 -7.79 25.79 2.47
CA GLN A 40 -8.82 25.70 1.44
C GLN A 40 -9.94 24.74 1.85
N ASP A 41 -9.62 23.53 2.31
CA ASP A 41 -10.59 22.53 2.78
C ASP A 41 -11.50 23.09 3.90
N LEU A 42 -10.90 23.84 4.83
CA LEU A 42 -11.60 24.49 5.93
C LEU A 42 -12.50 25.64 5.46
N LEU A 43 -12.01 26.48 4.54
CA LEU A 43 -12.79 27.57 3.95
C LEU A 43 -13.98 27.04 3.13
N VAL A 44 -13.78 25.97 2.36
CA VAL A 44 -14.84 25.37 1.55
C VAL A 44 -15.97 24.84 2.45
N ASP A 45 -15.67 24.06 3.50
CA ASP A 45 -16.72 23.60 4.43
C ASP A 45 -17.41 24.78 5.13
N LEU A 46 -16.65 25.83 5.49
CA LEU A 46 -17.19 27.04 6.10
C LEU A 46 -18.18 27.75 5.16
N ILE A 47 -17.80 27.97 3.90
CA ILE A 47 -18.64 28.61 2.89
C ILE A 47 -19.92 27.82 2.66
N CYS A 48 -19.83 26.49 2.55
CA CYS A 48 -21.01 25.63 2.41
C CYS A 48 -21.97 25.72 3.59
N ARG A 49 -21.48 26.07 4.79
CA ARG A 49 -22.30 26.21 6.00
C ARG A 49 -22.77 27.62 6.29
N LEU A 50 -22.23 28.65 5.62
CA LEU A 50 -22.63 30.05 5.81
C LEU A 50 -24.16 30.29 5.72
N PRO A 51 -24.93 29.59 4.87
CA PRO A 51 -26.39 29.71 4.89
C PRO A 51 -27.06 29.32 6.21
N GLY A 52 -26.36 28.62 7.12
CA GLY A 52 -26.84 28.30 8.46
C GLY A 52 -26.52 29.37 9.52
N PHE A 53 -25.81 30.45 9.17
CA PHE A 53 -25.42 31.49 10.11
C PHE A 53 -26.63 32.33 10.56
N ASP A 54 -26.77 32.47 11.87
CA ASP A 54 -27.80 33.31 12.49
C ASP A 54 -27.15 34.33 13.43
N ALA A 55 -27.16 35.60 13.02
CA ALA A 55 -26.59 36.71 13.78
C ALA A 55 -27.28 36.94 15.13
N ARG A 56 -28.50 36.43 15.35
CA ARG A 56 -29.18 36.51 16.65
C ARG A 56 -28.60 35.56 17.69
N ARG A 57 -27.89 34.50 17.25
CA ARG A 57 -27.32 33.46 18.11
C ARG A 57 -25.85 33.71 18.45
N GLY A 58 -25.20 34.66 17.79
CA GLY A 58 -23.81 35.04 18.04
C GLY A 58 -23.12 35.70 16.84
N GLY A 59 -21.86 36.07 17.02
CA GLY A 59 -21.03 36.66 15.98
C GLY A 59 -20.54 35.65 14.93
N ILE A 60 -20.17 36.15 13.75
CA ILE A 60 -19.74 35.29 12.63
C ILE A 60 -18.46 34.51 12.94
N GLY A 61 -17.52 35.09 13.70
CA GLY A 61 -16.31 34.40 14.15
C GLY A 61 -16.62 33.21 15.07
N ALA A 62 -17.61 33.33 15.96
CA ALA A 62 -18.03 32.23 16.83
C ALA A 62 -18.67 31.08 16.03
N PHE A 63 -19.50 31.43 15.04
CA PHE A 63 -20.04 30.46 14.08
C PHE A 63 -18.91 29.75 13.32
N ALA A 64 -17.96 30.50 12.79
CA ALA A 64 -16.80 29.96 12.07
C ALA A 64 -15.99 29.01 12.94
N ASN A 65 -15.70 29.39 14.19
CA ASN A 65 -14.94 28.54 15.10
C ASN A 65 -15.59 27.17 15.33
N ILE A 66 -16.92 27.11 15.48
CA ILE A 66 -17.66 25.85 15.63
C ILE A 66 -17.52 24.98 14.38
N VAL A 67 -17.72 25.57 13.20
CA VAL A 67 -17.60 24.87 11.92
C VAL A 67 -16.18 24.35 11.70
N LEU A 68 -15.18 25.23 11.84
CA LEU A 68 -13.78 24.93 11.64
C LEU A 68 -13.27 23.87 12.62
N ARG A 69 -13.71 23.91 13.89
CA ARG A 69 -13.40 22.87 14.88
C ARG A 69 -13.93 21.51 14.44
N ASN A 70 -15.20 21.45 14.04
CA ASN A 70 -15.82 20.20 13.60
C ASN A 70 -15.13 19.64 12.34
N GLN A 71 -14.85 20.49 11.37
CA GLN A 71 -14.17 20.07 10.15
C GLN A 71 -12.72 19.64 10.41
N SER A 72 -12.00 20.36 11.27
CA SER A 72 -10.65 19.97 11.70
C SER A 72 -10.64 18.58 12.35
N SER A 73 -11.64 18.26 13.18
CA SER A 73 -11.80 16.93 13.77
C SER A 73 -12.03 15.86 12.69
N ARG A 74 -12.88 16.13 11.69
CA ARG A 74 -13.13 15.19 10.58
C ARG A 74 -11.88 14.94 9.75
N ILE A 75 -11.13 15.99 9.43
CA ILE A 75 -9.86 15.88 8.70
C ILE A 75 -8.85 15.04 9.51
N SER A 76 -8.70 15.31 10.81
CA SER A 76 -7.81 14.55 11.69
C SER A 76 -8.19 13.07 11.76
N ILE A 77 -9.49 12.74 11.90
CA ILE A 77 -9.96 11.34 11.90
C ILE A 77 -9.63 10.66 10.56
N ARG A 78 -9.88 11.33 9.44
CA ARG A 78 -9.57 10.82 8.09
C ARG A 78 -8.07 10.56 7.95
N HIS A 79 -7.23 11.52 8.35
CA HIS A 79 -5.78 11.41 8.30
C HIS A 79 -5.28 10.22 9.13
N HIS A 80 -5.70 10.08 10.39
CA HIS A 80 -5.29 8.95 11.24
C HIS A 80 -5.79 7.61 10.71
N ARG A 81 -7.01 7.54 10.14
CA ARG A 81 -7.53 6.32 9.53
C ARG A 81 -6.70 5.91 8.32
N GLN A 82 -6.35 6.86 7.45
CA GLN A 82 -5.49 6.62 6.30
C GLN A 82 -4.10 6.13 6.72
N ARG A 83 -3.49 6.78 7.70
CA ARG A 83 -2.18 6.36 8.24
C ARG A 83 -2.21 4.96 8.83
N ARG A 84 -3.26 4.59 9.56
CA ARG A 84 -3.43 3.22 10.09
C ARG A 84 -3.56 2.19 8.96
N ALA A 85 -4.34 2.49 7.92
CA ALA A 85 -4.47 1.61 6.76
C ALA A 85 -3.15 1.41 6.01
N GLN A 86 -2.24 2.39 6.09
CA GLN A 86 -0.90 2.37 5.49
C GLN A 86 0.18 1.76 6.41
N GLY A 87 -0.19 1.12 7.52
CA GLY A 87 0.78 0.50 8.44
C GLY A 87 1.45 1.48 9.42
N GLY A 88 0.99 2.73 9.53
CA GLY A 88 1.41 3.68 10.55
C GLY A 88 2.18 4.89 10.01
N THR A 89 3.36 5.15 10.57
CA THR A 89 4.18 6.30 10.17
C THR A 89 4.95 5.97 8.90
N MET A 90 4.61 6.65 7.80
CA MET A 90 5.38 6.58 6.57
C MET A 90 6.54 7.58 6.64
N LEU A 91 7.75 7.09 6.36
CA LEU A 91 8.93 7.93 6.14
C LEU A 91 9.15 8.02 4.62
N SER A 92 9.51 9.21 4.12
CA SER A 92 9.90 9.32 2.71
C SER A 92 11.29 8.68 2.51
N LEU A 93 11.46 7.98 1.39
CA LEU A 93 12.74 7.39 0.98
C LEU A 93 13.77 8.47 0.61
N ASP A 94 13.32 9.69 0.31
CA ASP A 94 14.19 10.80 -0.06
C ASP A 94 14.78 11.53 1.15
N VAL A 95 14.36 11.17 2.37
CA VAL A 95 14.86 11.82 3.60
C VAL A 95 16.26 11.32 3.91
N PRO A 96 17.24 12.22 4.13
CA PRO A 96 18.59 11.82 4.53
C PRO A 96 18.58 11.16 5.92
N VAL A 97 19.37 10.10 6.07
CA VAL A 97 19.47 9.37 7.34
C VAL A 97 20.54 10.01 8.23
N ALA A 98 20.15 10.31 9.49
CA ALA A 98 21.02 10.61 10.64
C ALA A 98 22.35 11.34 10.34
N GLY A 99 22.29 12.51 9.68
CA GLY A 99 23.45 13.39 9.46
C GLY A 99 24.26 13.11 8.19
N GLY A 100 23.87 12.11 7.39
CA GLY A 100 24.39 11.90 6.05
C GLY A 100 23.70 12.75 4.99
N THR A 101 24.25 12.74 3.77
CA THR A 101 23.63 13.33 2.57
C THR A 101 22.85 12.32 1.75
N GLU A 102 23.04 11.03 2.00
CA GLU A 102 22.40 9.96 1.23
C GLU A 102 20.95 9.76 1.67
N PRO A 103 19.99 9.71 0.71
CA PRO A 103 18.60 9.38 0.98
C PRO A 103 18.45 7.98 1.59
N LEU A 104 17.43 7.81 2.45
CA LEU A 104 17.08 6.50 3.04
C LEU A 104 16.92 5.41 1.96
N GLY A 105 16.31 5.74 0.82
CA GLY A 105 16.10 4.79 -0.27
C GLY A 105 17.38 4.20 -0.86
N CYS A 106 18.51 4.92 -0.77
CA CYS A 106 19.81 4.43 -1.24
C CYS A 106 20.46 3.45 -0.25
N LEU A 107 20.05 3.49 1.02
CA LEU A 107 20.57 2.61 2.07
C LEU A 107 19.78 1.30 2.18
N LEU A 108 18.61 1.21 1.55
CA LEU A 108 17.79 0.00 1.49
C LEU A 108 18.27 -0.85 0.31
N ALA A 109 18.91 -1.99 0.59
CA ALA A 109 19.28 -2.94 -0.44
C ALA A 109 18.10 -3.83 -0.83
N GLU A 110 18.15 -4.45 -2.01
CA GLU A 110 17.19 -5.52 -2.37
C GLU A 110 17.22 -6.67 -1.36
N ALA A 111 18.39 -6.91 -0.76
CA ALA A 111 18.57 -7.86 0.33
C ALA A 111 17.78 -7.50 1.61
N ASP A 112 17.42 -6.23 1.81
CA ASP A 112 16.54 -5.81 2.91
C ASP A 112 15.05 -5.93 2.55
N GLY A 113 14.75 -6.37 1.32
CA GLY A 113 13.42 -6.47 0.75
C GLY A 113 12.56 -7.57 1.37
N LEU A 114 11.26 -7.50 1.06
CA LEU A 114 10.25 -8.43 1.56
C LEU A 114 10.53 -9.89 1.16
N SER A 115 11.15 -10.12 0.00
CA SER A 115 11.61 -11.42 -0.47
C SER A 115 12.59 -12.07 0.52
N THR A 116 13.60 -11.33 0.97
CA THR A 116 14.59 -11.80 1.95
C THR A 116 13.95 -12.07 3.31
N TRP A 117 13.02 -11.22 3.75
CA TRP A 117 12.23 -11.45 4.96
C TRP A 117 11.42 -12.75 4.92
N HIS A 118 10.98 -13.17 3.73
CA HIS A 118 10.32 -14.46 3.50
C HIS A 118 11.31 -15.62 3.23
N GLY A 119 12.61 -15.40 3.43
CA GLY A 119 13.65 -16.42 3.21
C GLY A 119 13.91 -16.71 1.74
N GLN A 120 13.51 -15.80 0.84
CA GLN A 120 13.77 -15.88 -0.61
C GLN A 120 14.98 -15.04 -1.01
N ASP A 121 15.99 -14.94 -0.15
CA ASP A 121 17.27 -14.34 -0.53
C ASP A 121 17.93 -15.28 -1.56
N VAL A 122 17.78 -14.97 -2.85
CA VAL A 122 18.39 -15.74 -3.92
C VAL A 122 19.42 -14.85 -4.57
N CYS A 123 20.69 -15.23 -4.48
CA CYS A 123 21.76 -14.58 -5.22
C CYS A 123 21.39 -14.56 -6.71
N VAL A 124 21.56 -13.42 -7.38
CA VAL A 124 21.19 -13.26 -8.81
C VAL A 124 21.87 -14.32 -9.69
N ILE A 125 23.10 -14.71 -9.34
CA ILE A 125 23.84 -15.76 -10.04
C ILE A 125 23.19 -17.13 -9.81
N GLU A 126 22.89 -17.47 -8.55
CA GLU A 126 22.23 -18.74 -8.20
C GLU A 126 20.82 -18.85 -8.81
N ASP A 127 20.10 -17.73 -8.93
CA ASP A 127 18.80 -17.65 -9.59
C ASP A 127 18.91 -17.87 -11.11
N ALA A 128 19.94 -17.29 -11.75
CA ALA A 128 20.21 -17.51 -13.16
C ALA A 128 20.63 -18.96 -13.45
N GLU A 129 21.52 -19.53 -12.63
CA GLU A 129 21.92 -20.94 -12.71
C GLU A 129 20.72 -21.86 -12.49
N LEU A 130 19.89 -21.58 -11.48
CA LEU A 130 18.69 -22.35 -11.21
C LEU A 130 17.71 -22.33 -12.39
N ARG A 131 17.47 -21.17 -13.01
CA ARG A 131 16.62 -21.08 -14.20
C ARG A 131 17.18 -21.92 -15.34
N HIS A 132 18.49 -21.87 -15.56
CA HIS A 132 19.15 -22.62 -16.62
C HIS A 132 19.07 -24.13 -16.38
N ASP A 133 19.34 -24.56 -15.15
CA ASP A 133 19.25 -25.97 -14.76
C ASP A 133 17.81 -26.49 -14.81
N LEU A 134 16.84 -25.67 -14.40
CA LEU A 134 15.42 -26.01 -14.50
C LEU A 134 14.99 -26.12 -15.97
N ALA A 135 15.40 -25.19 -16.83
CA ALA A 135 15.08 -25.23 -18.25
C ALA A 135 15.64 -26.50 -18.92
N ARG A 136 16.88 -26.89 -18.58
CA ARG A 136 17.48 -28.14 -19.04
C ARG A 136 16.71 -29.36 -18.54
N ALA A 137 16.42 -29.41 -17.24
CA ALA A 137 15.70 -30.52 -16.62
C ALA A 137 14.29 -30.69 -17.19
N LEU A 138 13.58 -29.59 -17.49
CA LEU A 138 12.28 -29.62 -18.13
C LEU A 138 12.37 -30.07 -19.59
N GLY A 139 13.40 -29.66 -20.33
CA GLY A 139 13.62 -30.11 -21.72
C GLY A 139 13.86 -31.62 -21.85
N ASP A 140 14.43 -32.23 -20.82
CA ASP A 140 14.70 -33.68 -20.76
C ASP A 140 13.50 -34.51 -20.26
N LEU A 141 12.36 -33.88 -19.94
CA LEU A 141 11.16 -34.60 -19.53
C LEU A 141 10.39 -35.15 -20.74
N PRO A 142 9.65 -36.24 -20.58
CA PRO A 142 8.62 -36.67 -21.54
C PRO A 142 7.59 -35.55 -21.83
N GLU A 143 7.05 -35.52 -23.05
CA GLU A 143 6.16 -34.45 -23.54
C GLU A 143 4.89 -34.28 -22.66
N ASP A 144 4.34 -35.37 -22.15
CA ASP A 144 3.21 -35.36 -21.21
C ASP A 144 3.59 -34.68 -19.89
N ALA A 145 4.79 -34.95 -19.36
CA ALA A 145 5.28 -34.31 -18.14
C ALA A 145 5.65 -32.83 -18.36
N GLN A 146 6.18 -32.46 -19.53
CA GLN A 146 6.40 -31.05 -19.90
C GLN A 146 5.09 -30.26 -19.94
N SER A 147 4.07 -30.83 -20.59
CA SER A 147 2.74 -30.21 -20.68
C SER A 147 2.11 -30.00 -19.30
N LEU A 148 2.30 -30.96 -18.39
CA LEU A 148 1.85 -30.87 -17.01
C LEU A 148 2.60 -29.77 -16.23
N CYS A 149 3.92 -29.67 -16.38
CA CYS A 149 4.70 -28.59 -15.77
C CYS A 149 4.22 -27.20 -16.20
N ALA A 150 4.00 -27.00 -17.52
CA ALA A 150 3.51 -25.74 -18.05
C ALA A 150 2.09 -25.39 -17.51
N ALA A 151 1.21 -26.40 -17.42
CA ALA A 151 -0.12 -26.23 -16.84
C ALA A 151 -0.06 -25.88 -15.34
N LEU A 152 0.80 -26.54 -14.57
CA LEU A 152 0.99 -26.26 -13.13
C LEU A 152 1.56 -24.86 -12.87
N GLY A 153 2.36 -24.32 -13.80
CA GLY A 153 2.91 -22.96 -13.68
C GLY A 153 1.90 -21.84 -13.93
N SER A 154 0.72 -22.15 -14.51
CA SER A 154 -0.22 -21.14 -15.00
C SER A 154 -1.68 -21.34 -14.57
N CYS A 155 -2.05 -22.54 -14.11
CA CYS A 155 -3.44 -22.91 -13.83
C CYS A 155 -3.60 -23.50 -12.42
N ALA A 156 -4.79 -23.33 -11.83
CA ALA A 156 -5.11 -24.01 -10.58
C ALA A 156 -5.41 -25.51 -10.81
N ILE A 157 -5.18 -26.35 -9.79
CA ILE A 157 -5.42 -27.81 -9.88
C ILE A 157 -6.84 -28.15 -10.35
N ALA A 158 -7.85 -27.39 -9.92
CA ALA A 158 -9.23 -27.60 -10.34
C ALA A 158 -9.45 -27.36 -11.85
N GLU A 159 -8.74 -26.38 -12.43
CA GLU A 159 -8.82 -26.05 -13.85
C GLU A 159 -8.14 -27.12 -14.71
N ILE A 160 -7.01 -27.64 -14.25
CA ILE A 160 -6.27 -28.71 -14.92
C ILE A 160 -7.14 -29.99 -15.00
N VAL A 161 -7.81 -30.35 -13.90
CA VAL A 161 -8.77 -31.47 -13.86
C VAL A 161 -9.94 -31.24 -14.81
N GLY A 162 -10.47 -30.01 -14.85
CA GLY A 162 -11.61 -29.66 -15.71
C GLY A 162 -11.28 -29.69 -17.20
N ARG A 163 -10.05 -29.32 -17.60
CA ARG A 163 -9.61 -29.30 -19.01
C ARG A 163 -9.13 -30.66 -19.52
N GLY A 164 -8.47 -31.44 -18.67
CA GLY A 164 -7.76 -32.65 -19.09
C GLY A 164 -8.54 -33.97 -18.98
N GLY A 165 -9.82 -33.93 -18.59
CA GLY A 165 -10.66 -35.14 -18.40
C GLY A 165 -10.11 -36.15 -17.38
N THR A 166 -9.09 -35.76 -16.61
CA THR A 166 -8.31 -36.63 -15.73
C THR A 166 -8.80 -36.44 -14.30
N SER A 167 -9.10 -37.53 -13.59
CA SER A 167 -9.51 -37.44 -12.18
C SER A 167 -8.44 -36.77 -11.31
N ARG A 168 -8.85 -36.09 -10.22
CA ARG A 168 -7.93 -35.51 -9.23
C ARG A 168 -6.86 -36.51 -8.77
N SER A 169 -7.25 -37.74 -8.46
CA SER A 169 -6.33 -38.78 -8.00
C SER A 169 -5.30 -39.17 -9.06
N ALA A 170 -5.70 -39.21 -10.34
CA ALA A 170 -4.77 -39.47 -11.44
C ALA A 170 -3.81 -38.30 -11.69
N LEU A 171 -4.27 -37.06 -11.52
CA LEU A 171 -3.41 -35.86 -11.59
C LEU A 171 -2.37 -35.85 -10.48
N TYR A 172 -2.75 -36.11 -9.22
CA TYR A 172 -1.79 -36.20 -8.12
C TYR A 172 -0.78 -37.33 -8.28
N ARG A 173 -1.15 -38.46 -8.90
CA ARG A 173 -0.18 -39.52 -9.26
C ARG A 173 0.84 -39.04 -10.30
N HIS A 174 0.41 -38.27 -11.30
CA HIS A 174 1.34 -37.67 -12.27
C HIS A 174 2.25 -36.64 -11.60
N ILE A 175 1.72 -35.80 -10.72
CA ILE A 175 2.52 -34.85 -9.93
C ILE A 175 3.55 -35.59 -9.07
N ALA A 176 3.18 -36.72 -8.44
CA ALA A 176 4.11 -37.52 -7.65
C ALA A 176 5.24 -38.13 -8.50
N ARG A 177 4.93 -38.60 -9.72
CA ARG A 177 5.94 -39.09 -10.68
C ARG A 177 6.86 -37.97 -11.16
N LEU A 178 6.28 -36.83 -11.57
CA LEU A 178 7.02 -35.64 -11.96
C LEU A 178 7.97 -35.18 -10.84
N ARG A 179 7.49 -35.26 -9.59
CA ARG A 179 8.31 -34.98 -8.41
C ARG A 179 9.52 -35.90 -8.32
N LEU A 180 9.33 -37.20 -8.46
CA LEU A 180 10.44 -38.16 -8.46
C LEU A 180 11.44 -37.88 -9.59
N ASP A 181 10.94 -37.61 -10.79
CA ASP A 181 11.76 -37.35 -11.99
C ASP A 181 12.65 -36.10 -11.85
N LEU A 182 12.11 -35.03 -11.29
CA LEU A 182 12.86 -33.82 -10.99
C LEU A 182 13.80 -34.02 -9.79
N ALA A 183 13.42 -34.83 -8.80
CA ALA A 183 14.30 -35.18 -7.70
C ALA A 183 15.55 -35.95 -8.18
N MET A 184 15.38 -36.89 -9.11
CA MET A 184 16.47 -37.61 -9.77
C MET A 184 17.41 -36.68 -10.57
N ARG A 185 16.90 -35.51 -10.98
CA ARG A 185 17.66 -34.44 -11.67
C ARG A 185 18.23 -33.40 -10.70
N GLY A 186 18.16 -33.63 -9.39
CA GLY A 186 18.78 -32.76 -8.36
C GLY A 186 17.84 -31.75 -7.70
N PHE A 187 16.55 -31.70 -8.05
CA PHE A 187 15.61 -30.71 -7.50
C PHE A 187 14.88 -31.16 -6.21
N GLY A 188 15.11 -32.39 -5.73
CA GLY A 188 14.31 -33.01 -4.68
C GLY A 188 14.46 -32.39 -3.29
N ALA A 189 15.68 -31.98 -2.93
CA ALA A 189 15.99 -31.44 -1.60
C ALA A 189 15.26 -30.12 -1.30
N ARG A 190 14.86 -29.36 -2.32
CA ARG A 190 14.18 -28.06 -2.16
C ARG A 190 12.72 -28.19 -1.72
N TRP A 191 12.11 -29.37 -1.83
CA TRP A 191 10.68 -29.53 -1.56
C TRP A 191 10.40 -30.15 -0.19
N ASP A 192 11.36 -30.86 0.39
CA ASP A 192 11.22 -31.42 1.73
C ASP A 192 11.19 -30.34 2.82
N GLY A 193 11.79 -29.17 2.57
CA GLY A 193 11.68 -27.98 3.43
C GLY A 193 10.28 -27.36 3.48
N SER A 194 9.39 -27.66 2.53
CA SER A 194 8.01 -27.13 2.52
C SER A 194 7.07 -27.81 3.53
N LYS A 195 7.53 -28.84 4.25
CA LYS A 195 6.81 -29.46 5.37
C LYS A 195 7.03 -28.77 6.73
N ALA A 196 7.81 -27.70 6.78
CA ALA A 196 8.13 -26.96 8.00
C ALA A 196 7.62 -25.50 7.99
N ALA A 197 6.40 -25.28 7.49
CA ALA A 197 5.65 -24.03 7.64
C ALA A 197 4.19 -24.32 7.97
#